data_AF-A0A533ZXM8-F1
#
_entry.id   AF-A0A533ZXM8-F1
#
_cell.length_a   1.000
_cell.length_b   1.000
_cell.length_c   1.000
_cell.angle_alpha   90.00
_cell.angle_beta   90.00
_cell.angle_gamma   90.00
#
_symmetry.space_group_name_H-M   'P 1'
#
loop_
_entity.id
_entity.type
_entity.pdbx_description
1 polymer ?
#
loop_
_entity_poly.entity_id
_entity_poly.type
_entity_poly.pdbx_seq_one_letter_code
_entity_poly.pdbx_strand_id
1 'polypeptide(L)'
;MPLRLPSRPVLYRRTLIFLVHVALIPLAYLAAFGLRFDFRIPPVEFAHFQTTVWWLLGIRLVVFQAFGLHRGYWKHVGLRDLLDLGLAVTLSSALFAVALPALGLFRGMPRSVFLLDWIVMIFFSGGIRFAARALRESQLARARLDDGRRTFIIGAGEAGEQLLRQALHDPRAGMNVVGFIDDKPETHGRTLHGVPVLGHTGKLKELVHKHDVELLVIAIRGATGAQTRRIVERCRETSVEFKIIPSIDDLLNKRATIGQLRDVAIEDLLGRDPIQLNLEEIKRDLAGKSILVTGGAGSIGSELARQIASYGPAGLVLLERAENALYFTQLEVAKAHPEVEVVPCIGSITNPDRLEDVFQTYRPNYVFHAAAYKHVPMLESNVTEAIWNNVFGTLRVAECAAAHGVEKFVLISTD
;
A
#
# COMPACT_ATOMS: atom_id res chain seq x y z
N MET A 1 30.06 -15.17 18.23
CA MET A 1 29.82 -14.40 19.46
C MET A 1 29.33 -13.00 19.05
N PRO A 2 28.06 -12.63 19.21
CA PRO A 2 27.60 -11.32 18.75
C PRO A 2 28.11 -10.27 19.75
N LEU A 3 28.89 -9.30 19.26
CA LEU A 3 29.32 -8.14 20.02
C LEU A 3 28.08 -7.39 20.54
N ARG A 4 27.82 -7.51 21.85
CA ARG A 4 26.88 -6.64 22.56
C ARG A 4 27.50 -5.26 22.64
N LEU A 5 27.07 -4.34 21.79
CA LEU A 5 27.37 -2.92 21.96
C LEU A 5 26.86 -2.44 23.33
N PRO A 6 27.65 -1.65 24.08
CA PRO A 6 27.31 -1.25 25.44
C PRO A 6 26.09 -0.32 25.49
N SER A 7 25.22 -0.53 26.48
CA SER A 7 23.98 0.21 26.81
C SER A 7 24.17 1.69 27.23
N ARG A 8 25.33 2.28 26.94
CA ARG A 8 25.71 3.64 27.32
C ARG A 8 24.90 4.79 26.67
N PRO A 9 24.32 4.71 25.45
CA PRO A 9 23.58 5.84 24.88
C PRO A 9 22.22 6.09 25.54
N VAL A 10 21.69 5.15 26.32
CA VAL A 10 20.37 5.27 26.97
C VAL A 10 20.44 6.06 28.28
N LEU A 11 21.50 5.87 29.06
CA LEU A 11 21.71 6.60 30.33
C LEU A 11 21.97 8.09 30.10
N TYR A 12 22.86 8.46 29.18
CA TYR A 12 23.15 9.86 28.87
C TYR A 12 21.91 10.64 28.41
N ARG A 13 21.03 9.98 27.66
CA ARG A 13 19.77 10.58 27.18
C ARG A 13 18.75 10.78 28.29
N ARG A 14 18.64 9.86 29.25
CA ARG A 14 17.75 10.02 30.42
C ARG A 14 18.22 11.16 31.30
N THR A 15 19.52 11.25 31.56
CA THR A 15 20.11 12.36 32.32
C THR A 15 19.89 13.70 31.61
N LEU A 16 20.07 13.75 30.28
CA LEU A 16 19.80 14.96 29.50
C LEU A 16 18.33 15.40 29.57
N ILE A 17 17.38 14.47 29.40
CA ILE A 17 15.93 14.78 29.50
C ILE A 17 15.58 15.29 30.89
N PHE A 18 16.14 14.67 31.94
CA PHE A 18 15.95 15.12 33.31
C PHE A 18 16.50 16.54 33.52
N LEU A 19 17.72 16.82 33.06
CA LEU A 19 18.32 18.17 33.14
C LEU A 19 17.50 19.21 32.38
N VAL A 20 16.94 18.85 31.23
CA VAL A 20 16.01 19.71 30.48
C VAL A 20 14.79 20.05 31.33
N HIS A 21 14.16 19.08 32.01
CA HIS A 21 13.03 19.37 32.90
C HIS A 21 13.41 20.24 34.09
N VAL A 22 14.58 19.99 34.70
CA VAL A 22 15.10 20.81 35.80
C VAL A 22 15.27 22.28 35.39
N ALA A 23 15.71 22.54 34.16
CA ALA A 23 15.84 23.90 33.64
C ALA A 23 14.50 24.50 33.18
N LEU A 24 13.63 23.68 32.57
CA LEU A 24 12.39 24.14 31.95
C LEU A 24 11.34 24.57 32.97
N ILE A 25 11.28 23.89 34.13
CA ILE A 25 10.28 24.17 35.17
C ILE A 25 10.45 25.60 35.74
N PRO A 26 11.64 26.03 36.23
CA PRO A 26 11.85 27.40 36.67
C PRO A 26 11.67 28.43 35.56
N LEU A 27 12.08 28.09 34.33
CA LEU A 27 11.95 29.00 33.18
C LEU A 27 10.49 29.25 32.81
N ALA A 28 9.66 28.20 32.77
CA ALA A 28 8.22 28.32 32.52
C ALA A 28 7.54 29.14 33.63
N TYR A 29 7.94 28.92 34.88
CA TYR A 29 7.39 29.65 36.02
C TYR A 29 7.80 31.12 36.01
N LEU A 30 9.06 31.44 35.69
CA LEU A 30 9.53 32.81 35.51
C LEU A 30 8.81 33.49 34.36
N ALA A 31 8.59 32.78 33.25
CA ALA A 31 7.82 33.29 32.12
C ALA A 31 6.35 33.55 32.50
N ALA A 32 5.75 32.74 33.37
CA ALA A 32 4.39 33.00 33.88
C ALA A 32 4.31 34.28 34.72
N PHE A 33 5.29 34.54 35.60
CA PHE A 33 5.41 35.82 36.30
C PHE A 33 5.66 36.98 35.31
N GLY A 34 6.54 36.79 34.34
CA GLY A 34 6.78 37.77 33.29
C GLY A 34 5.50 38.14 32.55
N LEU A 35 4.77 37.16 32.02
CA LEU A 35 3.50 37.37 31.32
C LEU A 35 2.43 38.02 32.20
N ARG A 36 2.42 37.72 33.51
CA ARG A 36 1.45 38.32 34.44
C ARG A 36 1.71 39.82 34.70
N PHE A 37 2.96 40.24 34.64
CA PHE A 37 3.39 41.58 35.00
C PHE A 37 4.02 42.34 33.81
N ASP A 38 3.64 42.00 32.58
CA ASP A 38 4.14 42.63 31.35
C ASP A 38 5.67 42.70 31.28
N PHE A 39 6.32 41.63 31.73
CA PHE A 39 7.77 41.46 31.89
C PHE A 39 8.46 42.46 32.85
N ARG A 40 7.68 43.13 33.70
CA ARG A 40 8.13 44.04 34.77
C ARG A 40 7.69 43.52 36.13
N ILE A 41 8.35 42.47 36.61
CA ILE A 41 7.99 41.77 37.85
C ILE A 41 8.31 42.67 39.06
N PRO A 42 7.32 43.04 39.90
CA PRO A 42 7.57 43.80 41.13
C PRO A 42 8.50 43.04 42.09
N PRO A 43 9.36 43.73 42.88
CA PRO A 43 10.29 43.05 43.79
C PRO A 43 9.63 42.09 44.80
N VAL A 44 8.43 42.43 45.29
CA VAL A 44 7.63 41.59 46.19
C VAL A 44 7.23 40.27 45.51
N GLU A 45 6.82 40.34 44.24
CA GLU A 45 6.40 39.18 43.45
C GLU A 45 7.59 38.32 43.02
N PHE A 46 8.74 38.96 42.79
CA PHE A 46 9.98 38.23 42.53
C PHE A 46 10.46 37.45 43.77
N ALA A 47 10.26 37.99 44.98
CA ALA A 47 10.52 37.25 46.21
C ALA A 47 9.56 36.04 46.38
N HIS A 48 8.30 36.18 45.98
CA HIS A 48 7.38 35.04 45.89
C HIS A 48 7.88 33.98 44.90
N PHE A 49 8.35 34.38 43.72
CA PHE A 49 8.97 33.45 42.76
C PHE A 49 10.17 32.72 43.38
N GLN A 50 11.13 33.45 43.97
CA GLN A 50 12.34 32.86 44.55
C GLN A 50 12.07 31.86 45.69
N THR A 51 11.05 32.13 46.51
CA THR A 51 10.68 31.25 47.63
C THR A 51 9.91 30.02 47.17
N THR A 52 9.06 30.14 46.17
CA THR A 52 8.14 29.07 45.75
C THR A 52 8.66 28.20 44.59
N VAL A 53 9.63 28.69 43.81
CA VAL A 53 10.20 27.95 42.66
C VAL A 53 10.79 26.60 43.06
N TRP A 54 11.42 26.50 44.23
CA TRP A 54 12.00 25.26 44.73
C TRP A 54 10.93 24.22 45.10
N TRP A 55 9.81 24.67 45.66
CA TRP A 55 8.66 23.83 45.94
C TRP A 55 8.00 23.33 44.66
N LEU A 56 7.79 24.22 43.69
CA LEU A 56 7.25 23.86 42.38
C LEU A 56 8.15 22.85 41.67
N LEU A 57 9.47 23.09 41.68
CA LEU A 57 10.46 22.19 41.09
C LEU A 57 10.39 20.81 41.75
N GLY A 58 10.41 20.74 43.09
CA GLY A 58 10.33 19.47 43.81
C GLY A 58 9.05 18.69 43.49
N ILE A 59 7.89 19.32 43.64
CA ILE A 59 6.58 18.68 43.38
C ILE A 59 6.50 18.18 41.93
N ARG A 60 6.86 19.03 40.96
CA ARG A 60 6.73 18.70 39.55
C ARG A 60 7.73 17.63 39.11
N LEU A 61 8.96 17.62 39.64
CA LEU A 61 9.92 16.54 39.38
C LEU A 61 9.44 15.19 39.94
N VAL A 62 8.86 15.16 41.15
CA VAL A 62 8.30 13.93 41.74
C VAL A 62 7.13 13.40 40.88
N VAL A 63 6.22 14.27 40.45
CA VAL A 63 5.10 13.87 39.59
C VAL A 63 5.60 13.42 38.21
N PHE A 64 6.56 14.12 37.60
CA PHE A 64 7.13 13.74 36.30
C PHE A 64 7.92 12.43 36.38
N GLN A 65 8.51 12.12 37.54
CA GLN A 65 9.10 10.83 37.84
C GLN A 65 8.03 9.73 37.91
N ALA A 66 6.94 9.96 38.65
CA ALA A 66 5.84 9.00 38.78
C ALA A 66 5.16 8.68 37.43
N PHE A 67 4.94 9.70 36.60
CA PHE A 67 4.39 9.54 35.23
C PHE A 67 5.41 9.02 34.21
N GLY A 68 6.66 8.77 34.61
CA GLY A 68 7.67 8.20 33.72
C GLY A 68 8.09 9.11 32.56
N LEU A 69 7.86 10.43 32.64
CA LEU A 69 8.13 11.38 31.55
C LEU A 69 9.63 11.52 31.19
N HIS A 70 10.51 10.99 32.04
CA HIS A 70 11.96 10.89 31.85
C HIS A 70 12.39 9.56 31.19
N ARG A 71 11.50 8.56 31.14
CA ARG A 71 11.76 7.21 30.60
C ARG A 71 11.38 7.10 29.12
N GLY A 72 10.51 7.99 28.64
CA GLY A 72 9.96 7.96 27.29
C GLY A 72 11.02 8.20 26.21
N TYR A 73 11.09 7.27 25.26
CA TYR A 73 11.73 7.54 23.98
C TYR A 73 10.87 8.57 23.25
N TRP A 74 11.30 9.84 23.15
CA TRP A 74 10.66 10.87 22.30
C TRP A 74 10.66 10.51 20.79
N LYS A 75 11.01 9.26 20.45
CA LYS A 75 10.93 8.63 19.13
C LYS A 75 9.49 8.31 18.72
N HIS A 76 8.57 8.11 19.67
CA HIS A 76 7.17 7.80 19.38
C HIS A 76 6.22 8.67 20.22
N VAL A 77 6.39 9.99 20.17
CA VAL A 77 5.45 10.93 20.80
C VAL A 77 4.08 10.80 20.12
N GLY A 78 3.25 9.93 20.66
CA GLY A 78 1.87 9.71 20.25
C GLY A 78 0.91 10.57 21.05
N LEU A 79 -0.39 10.41 20.75
CA LEU A 79 -1.45 11.09 21.49
C LEU A 79 -1.42 10.75 23.00
N ARG A 80 -0.98 9.54 23.36
CA ARG A 80 -0.84 9.09 24.76
C ARG A 80 0.25 9.88 25.51
N ASP A 81 1.39 10.14 24.90
CA ASP A 81 2.47 10.92 25.53
C ASP A 81 2.03 12.38 25.83
N LEU A 82 1.19 12.96 24.96
CA LEU A 82 0.61 14.29 25.18
C LEU A 82 -0.42 14.28 26.31
N LEU A 83 -1.23 13.23 26.41
CA LEU A 83 -2.18 13.04 27.51
C LEU A 83 -1.46 12.85 28.85
N ASP A 84 -0.44 12.00 28.89
CA ASP A 84 0.37 11.77 30.11
C ASP A 84 1.09 13.05 30.56
N LEU A 85 1.60 13.84 29.62
CA LEU A 85 2.16 15.16 29.90
C LEU A 85 1.10 16.11 30.48
N GLY A 86 -0.07 16.19 29.84
CA GLY A 86 -1.17 17.04 30.28
C GLY A 86 -1.65 16.69 31.69
N LEU A 87 -1.82 15.40 31.97
CA LEU A 87 -2.19 14.89 33.30
C LEU A 87 -1.12 15.18 34.35
N ALA A 88 0.15 14.94 34.04
CA ALA A 88 1.25 15.19 34.96
C ALA A 88 1.41 16.69 35.28
N VAL A 89 1.29 17.56 34.28
CA VAL A 89 1.32 19.03 34.47
C VAL A 89 0.12 19.49 35.28
N THR A 90 -1.07 18.97 35.00
CA THR A 90 -2.29 19.31 35.75
C THR A 90 -2.20 18.87 37.21
N LEU A 91 -1.80 17.62 37.48
CA LEU A 91 -1.65 17.08 38.83
C LEU A 91 -0.58 17.84 39.63
N SER A 92 0.60 18.09 39.03
CA SER A 92 1.65 18.86 39.69
C SER A 92 1.24 20.30 40.00
N SER A 93 0.49 20.95 39.10
CA SER A 93 -0.01 22.31 39.31
C SER A 93 -1.07 22.36 40.41
N ALA A 94 -1.98 21.38 40.45
CA ALA A 94 -2.99 21.25 41.49
C ALA A 94 -2.35 21.01 42.86
N LEU A 95 -1.39 20.08 42.94
CA LEU A 95 -0.62 19.82 44.18
C LEU A 95 0.11 21.07 44.65
N PHE A 96 0.75 21.81 43.75
CA PHE A 96 1.43 23.05 44.09
C PHE A 96 0.46 24.13 44.59
N ALA A 97 -0.68 24.31 43.93
CA ALA A 97 -1.70 25.28 44.34
C ALA A 97 -2.32 24.96 45.72
N VAL A 98 -2.44 23.67 46.07
CA VAL A 98 -2.92 23.22 47.39
C VAL A 98 -1.83 23.31 48.46
N ALA A 99 -0.57 23.02 48.11
CA ALA A 99 0.55 23.04 49.04
C ALA A 99 0.90 24.45 49.54
N LEU A 100 0.79 25.48 48.68
CA LEU A 100 1.19 26.84 49.04
C LEU A 100 0.39 27.45 50.21
N PRO A 101 -0.95 27.34 50.25
CA PRO A 101 -1.73 27.77 51.42
C PRO A 101 -1.35 27.01 52.69
N ALA A 102 -1.13 25.69 52.60
CA ALA A 102 -0.75 24.85 53.74
C ALA A 102 0.62 25.22 54.32
N LEU A 103 1.53 25.72 53.48
CA LEU A 103 2.86 26.20 53.87
C LEU A 103 2.88 27.67 54.29
N GLY A 104 1.74 28.38 54.26
CA GLY A 104 1.66 29.81 54.57
C GLY A 104 2.26 30.74 53.51
N LEU A 105 2.67 30.20 52.34
CA LEU A 105 3.38 30.91 51.28
C LEU A 105 2.46 31.56 50.23
N PHE A 106 1.14 31.41 50.36
CA PHE A 106 0.15 31.86 49.38
C PHE A 106 -0.25 33.34 49.49
N ARG A 107 0.01 34.01 50.63
CA ARG A 107 -0.53 35.35 50.90
C ARG A 107 0.03 36.38 49.91
N GLY A 108 -0.86 36.95 49.08
CA GLY A 108 -0.55 38.04 48.15
C GLY A 108 -0.30 37.61 46.69
N MET A 109 -0.10 36.30 46.43
CA MET A 109 0.28 35.84 45.10
C MET A 109 -0.91 35.85 44.10
N PRO A 110 -0.75 36.42 42.89
CA PRO A 110 -1.83 36.44 41.91
C PRO A 110 -2.20 35.04 41.41
N ARG A 111 -3.50 34.68 41.52
CA ARG A 111 -4.03 33.37 41.09
C ARG A 111 -3.81 33.06 39.61
N SER A 112 -3.72 34.08 38.78
CA SER A 112 -3.44 33.99 37.35
C SER A 112 -2.05 33.39 37.05
N VAL A 113 -1.06 33.54 37.95
CA VAL A 113 0.29 32.97 37.74
C VAL A 113 0.23 31.44 37.68
N PHE A 114 -0.65 30.80 38.46
CA PHE A 114 -0.82 29.34 38.42
C PHE A 114 -1.39 28.86 37.08
N LEU A 115 -2.37 29.58 36.54
CA LEU A 115 -2.94 29.26 35.24
C LEU A 115 -1.93 29.50 34.12
N LEU A 116 -1.19 30.61 34.18
CA LEU A 116 -0.15 30.93 33.22
C LEU A 116 1.01 29.92 33.27
N ASP A 117 1.45 29.50 34.45
CA ASP A 117 2.44 28.41 34.61
C ASP A 117 1.95 27.12 33.97
N TRP A 118 0.71 26.73 34.23
CA TRP A 118 0.11 25.52 33.67
C TRP A 118 0.13 25.55 32.13
N ILE A 119 -0.32 26.67 31.53
CA ILE A 119 -0.32 26.86 30.07
C ILE A 119 1.11 26.86 29.52
N VAL A 120 2.00 27.71 30.05
CA VAL A 120 3.37 27.87 29.56
C VAL A 120 4.14 26.56 29.69
N MET A 121 3.96 25.82 30.78
CA MET A 121 4.64 24.54 30.98
C MET A 121 4.19 23.49 29.98
N ILE A 122 2.89 23.41 29.65
CA ILE A 122 2.39 22.53 28.58
C ILE A 122 3.02 22.91 27.24
N PHE A 123 3.03 24.21 26.90
CA PHE A 123 3.61 24.69 25.65
C PHE A 123 5.12 24.44 25.54
N PHE A 124 5.89 24.75 26.57
CA PHE A 124 7.34 24.54 26.58
C PHE A 124 7.70 23.06 26.52
N SER A 125 7.06 22.24 27.37
CA SER A 125 7.34 20.81 27.49
C SER A 125 6.82 20.02 26.28
N GLY A 126 5.69 20.42 25.71
CA GLY A 126 5.16 19.87 24.45
C GLY A 126 5.98 20.33 23.24
N GLY A 127 6.29 21.63 23.17
CA GLY A 127 7.04 22.25 22.08
C GLY A 127 8.45 21.68 21.93
N ILE A 128 9.20 21.49 23.02
CA ILE A 128 10.55 20.91 22.94
C ILE A 128 10.52 19.46 22.47
N ARG A 129 9.51 18.67 22.86
CA ARG A 129 9.32 17.29 22.40
C ARG A 129 8.95 17.25 20.92
N PHE A 130 8.06 18.13 20.49
CA PHE A 130 7.65 18.26 19.09
C PHE A 130 8.82 18.70 18.21
N ALA A 131 9.58 19.72 18.63
CA ALA A 131 10.76 20.18 17.92
C ALA A 131 11.84 19.07 17.84
N ALA A 132 12.10 18.37 18.94
CA ALA A 132 13.02 17.24 18.95
C ALA A 132 12.58 16.09 18.03
N ARG A 133 11.26 15.86 17.91
CA ARG A 133 10.67 14.91 16.97
C ARG A 133 10.86 15.37 15.53
N ALA A 134 10.46 16.60 15.19
CA ALA A 134 10.56 17.16 13.85
C ALA A 134 12.01 17.22 13.35
N LEU A 135 12.97 17.59 14.21
CA LEU A 135 14.40 17.59 13.88
C LEU A 135 14.93 16.17 13.64
N ARG A 136 14.46 15.17 14.39
CA ARG A 136 14.87 13.77 14.16
C ARG A 136 14.22 13.16 12.93
N GLU A 137 12.93 13.41 12.70
CA GLU A 137 12.22 12.94 11.51
C GLU A 137 12.84 13.54 10.25
N SER A 138 13.20 14.83 10.26
CA SER A 138 13.92 15.46 9.15
C SER A 138 15.35 14.94 8.97
N GLN A 139 16.08 14.65 10.06
CA GLN A 139 17.41 14.03 9.97
C GLN A 139 17.36 12.57 9.51
N LEU A 140 16.38 11.78 9.96
CA LEU A 140 16.17 10.40 9.52
C LEU A 140 15.68 10.35 8.08
N ALA A 141 14.81 11.28 7.67
CA ALA A 141 14.44 11.45 6.27
C ALA A 141 15.69 11.77 5.44
N ARG A 142 16.52 12.73 5.85
CA ARG A 142 17.80 13.05 5.17
C ARG A 142 18.79 11.88 5.14
N ALA A 143 19.00 11.17 6.24
CA ALA A 143 19.90 10.02 6.30
C ALA A 143 19.39 8.83 5.46
N ARG A 144 18.07 8.68 5.30
CA ARG A 144 17.47 7.70 4.37
C ARG A 144 17.64 8.08 2.91
N LEU A 145 17.81 9.37 2.59
CA LEU A 145 18.15 9.81 1.24
C LEU A 145 19.60 9.41 0.87
N ASP A 146 20.49 9.16 1.83
CA ASP A 146 21.92 8.90 1.54
C ASP A 146 22.28 7.40 1.42
N ASP A 147 21.39 6.46 1.78
CA ASP A 147 21.70 5.02 1.86
C ASP A 147 21.06 4.18 0.71
N GLY A 148 20.40 4.83 -0.25
CA GLY A 148 19.72 4.17 -1.37
C GLY A 148 20.02 4.83 -2.70
N ARG A 149 19.91 4.06 -3.79
CA ARG A 149 20.16 4.55 -5.16
C ARG A 149 19.22 5.71 -5.47
N ARG A 150 19.77 6.83 -5.91
CA ARG A 150 18.95 7.98 -6.33
C ARG A 150 18.05 7.58 -7.49
N THR A 151 16.75 7.65 -7.27
CA THR A 151 15.75 7.06 -8.14
C THR A 151 14.75 8.12 -8.62
N PHE A 152 14.48 8.15 -9.93
CA PHE A 152 13.29 8.82 -10.46
C PHE A 152 12.20 7.81 -10.75
N ILE A 153 10.96 8.19 -10.42
CA ILE A 153 9.77 7.45 -10.81
C ILE A 153 9.12 8.15 -12.00
N ILE A 154 8.99 7.45 -13.11
CA ILE A 154 8.33 7.92 -14.34
C ILE A 154 6.86 7.53 -14.26
N GLY A 155 5.97 8.52 -14.12
CA GLY A 155 4.54 8.39 -13.86
C GLY A 155 4.18 8.81 -12.44
N ALA A 156 3.53 9.97 -12.30
CA ALA A 156 3.04 10.53 -11.03
C ALA A 156 1.58 10.11 -10.74
N GLY A 157 1.14 8.99 -11.33
CA GLY A 157 -0.17 8.38 -11.07
C GLY A 157 -0.18 7.45 -9.85
N GLU A 158 -1.27 6.71 -9.70
CA GLU A 158 -1.52 5.82 -8.55
C GLU A 158 -0.39 4.79 -8.34
N ALA A 159 0.14 4.20 -9.42
CA ALA A 159 1.22 3.21 -9.33
C ALA A 159 2.54 3.83 -8.84
N GLY A 160 2.87 5.04 -9.31
CA GLY A 160 4.04 5.77 -8.85
C GLY A 160 3.92 6.22 -7.39
N GLU A 161 2.75 6.70 -6.97
CA GLU A 161 2.49 7.05 -5.58
C GLU A 161 2.61 5.83 -4.65
N GLN A 162 2.06 4.69 -5.08
CA GLN A 162 2.14 3.44 -4.32
C GLN A 162 3.59 2.96 -4.16
N LEU A 163 4.39 3.03 -5.23
CA LEU A 163 5.81 2.69 -5.17
C LEU A 163 6.57 3.59 -4.21
N LEU A 164 6.35 4.90 -4.26
CA LEU A 164 6.95 5.86 -3.34
C LEU A 164 6.59 5.54 -1.89
N ARG A 165 5.31 5.29 -1.61
CA ARG A 165 4.85 4.99 -0.26
C ARG A 165 5.57 3.77 0.31
N GLN A 166 5.79 2.74 -0.51
CA GLN A 166 6.56 1.58 -0.09
C GLN A 166 8.04 1.88 0.10
N ALA A 167 8.65 2.66 -0.79
CA ALA A 167 10.07 3.01 -0.68
C ALA A 167 10.34 3.81 0.61
N LEU A 168 9.39 4.65 1.02
CA LEU A 168 9.46 5.39 2.29
C LEU A 168 9.28 4.51 3.54
N HIS A 169 8.55 3.39 3.41
CA HIS A 169 8.20 2.52 4.55
C HIS A 169 9.11 1.29 4.69
N ASP A 170 9.74 0.80 3.62
CA ASP A 170 10.66 -0.34 3.67
C ASP A 170 12.12 0.12 3.44
N PRO A 171 12.94 0.22 4.51
CA PRO A 171 14.34 0.58 4.39
C PRO A 171 15.18 -0.39 3.55
N ARG A 172 14.69 -1.61 3.29
CA ARG A 172 15.38 -2.60 2.45
C ARG A 172 15.16 -2.39 0.96
N ALA A 173 14.34 -1.39 0.58
CA ALA A 173 14.06 -1.06 -0.81
C ALA A 173 15.31 -0.66 -1.61
N GLY A 174 16.34 -0.13 -0.96
CA GLY A 174 17.56 0.33 -1.63
C GLY A 174 17.33 1.48 -2.62
N MET A 175 16.17 2.14 -2.57
CA MET A 175 15.78 3.24 -3.44
C MET A 175 15.61 4.53 -2.64
N ASN A 176 16.28 5.58 -3.09
CA ASN A 176 16.03 6.94 -2.64
C ASN A 176 15.28 7.70 -3.75
N VAL A 177 13.97 7.89 -3.59
CA VAL A 177 13.17 8.59 -4.60
C VAL A 177 13.38 10.10 -4.49
N VAL A 178 14.08 10.67 -5.48
CA VAL A 178 14.45 12.10 -5.50
C VAL A 178 13.51 12.96 -6.35
N GLY A 179 12.65 12.36 -7.16
CA GLY A 179 11.69 13.08 -7.99
C GLY A 179 10.78 12.20 -8.84
N PHE A 180 9.65 12.76 -9.26
CA PHE A 180 8.80 12.19 -10.30
C PHE A 180 9.01 12.89 -11.64
N ILE A 181 8.82 12.12 -12.71
CA ILE A 181 8.77 12.59 -14.08
C ILE A 181 7.43 12.17 -14.67
N ASP A 182 6.63 13.09 -15.16
CA ASP A 182 5.33 12.78 -15.75
C ASP A 182 5.08 13.72 -16.95
N ASP A 183 4.55 13.19 -18.04
CA ASP A 183 4.24 13.98 -19.23
C ASP A 183 2.97 14.81 -19.08
N LYS A 184 2.13 14.51 -18.08
CA LYS A 184 0.89 15.23 -17.76
C LYS A 184 1.17 16.62 -17.18
N PRO A 185 0.86 17.72 -17.88
CA PRO A 185 1.15 19.09 -17.42
C PRO A 185 0.54 19.43 -16.06
N GLU A 186 -0.63 18.88 -15.76
CA GLU A 186 -1.36 19.11 -14.51
C GLU A 186 -0.62 18.60 -13.27
N THR A 187 0.35 17.71 -13.43
CA THR A 187 1.15 17.13 -12.33
C THR A 187 2.39 17.97 -12.02
N HIS A 188 2.83 18.84 -12.92
CA HIS A 188 4.08 19.59 -12.78
C HIS A 188 4.00 20.60 -11.63
N GLY A 189 5.08 20.71 -10.86
CA GLY A 189 5.14 21.60 -9.70
C GLY A 189 4.35 21.10 -8.48
N ARG A 190 3.66 19.96 -8.57
CA ARG A 190 3.05 19.29 -7.41
C ARG A 190 4.10 18.46 -6.66
N THR A 191 3.78 18.15 -5.41
CA THR A 191 4.56 17.25 -4.55
C THR A 191 3.70 16.08 -4.09
N LEU A 192 4.21 14.86 -4.21
CA LEU A 192 3.61 13.62 -3.72
C LEU A 192 4.42 13.13 -2.53
N HIS A 193 3.82 13.06 -1.33
CA HIS A 193 4.51 12.68 -0.08
C HIS A 193 5.85 13.43 0.16
N GLY A 194 5.90 14.71 -0.24
CA GLY A 194 7.09 15.55 -0.12
C GLY A 194 8.11 15.44 -1.26
N VAL A 195 7.88 14.55 -2.24
CA VAL A 195 8.73 14.39 -3.43
C VAL A 195 8.15 15.20 -4.60
N PRO A 196 8.92 16.08 -5.26
CA PRO A 196 8.41 16.94 -6.33
C PRO A 196 8.27 16.20 -7.67
N VAL A 197 7.32 16.66 -8.49
CA VAL A 197 7.25 16.34 -9.92
C VAL A 197 8.10 17.37 -10.69
N LEU A 198 9.25 16.92 -11.20
CA LEU A 198 10.31 17.78 -11.73
C LEU A 198 10.09 18.21 -13.18
N GLY A 199 9.22 17.50 -13.92
CA GLY A 199 8.86 17.83 -15.30
C GLY A 199 8.47 16.60 -16.11
N HIS A 200 8.63 16.73 -17.43
CA HIS A 200 8.24 15.72 -18.42
C HIS A 200 9.42 14.88 -18.93
N THR A 201 9.13 13.74 -19.56
CA THR A 201 10.12 12.76 -20.05
C THR A 201 11.07 13.33 -21.10
N GLY A 202 10.66 14.37 -21.83
CA GLY A 202 11.52 15.07 -22.80
C GLY A 202 12.73 15.79 -22.18
N LYS A 203 12.71 16.11 -20.87
CA LYS A 203 13.86 16.69 -20.14
C LYS A 203 14.57 15.67 -19.27
N LEU A 204 14.26 14.38 -19.42
CA LEU A 204 14.74 13.33 -18.53
C LEU A 204 16.28 13.30 -18.44
N LYS A 205 16.99 13.42 -19.57
CA LYS A 205 18.46 13.44 -19.59
C LYS A 205 19.09 14.58 -18.80
N GLU A 206 18.55 15.79 -18.94
CA GLU A 206 19.00 16.97 -18.19
C GLU A 206 18.76 16.79 -16.69
N LEU A 207 17.56 16.32 -16.33
CA LEU A 207 17.16 16.11 -14.95
C LEU A 207 17.97 15.00 -14.27
N VAL A 208 18.26 13.91 -14.98
CA VAL A 208 19.08 12.81 -14.49
C VAL A 208 20.48 13.27 -14.13
N HIS A 209 21.14 14.05 -15.00
CA HIS A 209 22.46 14.61 -14.71
C HIS A 209 22.43 15.62 -13.57
N LYS A 210 21.43 16.52 -13.55
CA LYS A 210 21.29 17.55 -12.52
C LYS A 210 21.08 16.97 -11.12
N HIS A 211 20.37 15.84 -11.04
CA HIS A 211 19.99 15.20 -9.78
C HIS A 211 20.78 13.92 -9.49
N ASP A 212 21.83 13.62 -10.24
CA ASP A 212 22.72 12.46 -10.03
C ASP A 212 21.93 11.16 -9.82
N VAL A 213 21.04 10.86 -10.77
CA VAL A 213 20.10 9.73 -10.67
C VAL A 213 20.77 8.44 -11.14
N GLU A 214 20.63 7.40 -10.33
CA GLU A 214 21.23 6.07 -10.56
C GLU A 214 20.22 5.03 -11.04
N LEU A 215 18.92 5.25 -10.84
CA LEU A 215 17.85 4.33 -11.22
C LEU A 215 16.62 5.07 -11.74
N LEU A 216 16.05 4.60 -12.84
CA LEU A 216 14.75 5.05 -13.34
C LEU A 216 13.71 3.94 -13.16
N VAL A 217 12.52 4.26 -12.67
CA VAL A 217 11.43 3.28 -12.52
C VAL A 217 10.21 3.75 -13.26
N ILE A 218 9.81 3.01 -14.30
CA ILE A 218 8.60 3.26 -15.09
C ILE A 218 7.39 2.68 -14.33
N ALA A 219 6.53 3.58 -13.87
CA ALA A 219 5.37 3.28 -13.03
C ALA A 219 4.07 3.85 -13.63
N ILE A 220 3.81 3.54 -14.90
CA ILE A 220 2.60 3.98 -15.63
C ILE A 220 1.73 2.76 -15.92
N ARG A 221 0.58 2.67 -15.24
CA ARG A 221 -0.43 1.64 -15.54
C ARG A 221 -1.16 1.99 -16.83
N GLY A 222 -1.36 0.98 -17.69
CA GLY A 222 -2.11 1.13 -18.94
C GLY A 222 -1.42 2.03 -19.99
N ALA A 223 -0.10 2.19 -19.91
CA ALA A 223 0.65 2.82 -20.99
C ALA A 223 0.49 2.01 -22.28
N THR A 224 0.18 2.67 -23.39
CA THR A 224 0.14 2.00 -24.69
C THR A 224 1.54 1.56 -25.11
N GLY A 225 1.67 0.55 -25.97
CA GLY A 225 2.99 0.10 -26.44
C GLY A 225 3.83 1.23 -27.07
N ALA A 226 3.17 2.15 -27.77
CA ALA A 226 3.80 3.35 -28.33
C ALA A 226 4.32 4.30 -27.24
N GLN A 227 3.55 4.51 -26.15
CA GLN A 227 3.98 5.34 -25.02
C GLN A 227 5.15 4.69 -24.28
N THR A 228 5.07 3.39 -23.97
CA THR A 228 6.14 2.66 -23.30
C THR A 228 7.43 2.71 -24.12
N ARG A 229 7.35 2.49 -25.43
CA ARG A 229 8.51 2.59 -26.34
C ARG A 229 9.16 3.97 -26.32
N ARG A 230 8.35 5.03 -26.44
CA ARG A 230 8.82 6.42 -26.36
C ARG A 230 9.53 6.69 -25.03
N ILE A 231 8.99 6.22 -23.91
CA ILE A 231 9.61 6.41 -22.58
C ILE A 231 10.92 5.63 -22.48
N VAL A 232 10.95 4.39 -22.93
CA VAL A 232 12.13 3.52 -22.90
C VAL A 232 13.26 4.10 -23.76
N GLU A 233 12.96 4.67 -24.93
CA GLU A 233 13.94 5.39 -25.75
C GLU A 233 14.54 6.57 -24.98
N ARG A 234 13.71 7.37 -24.28
CA ARG A 234 14.19 8.47 -23.43
C ARG A 234 15.05 7.97 -22.26
N CYS A 235 14.69 6.85 -21.64
CA CYS A 235 15.51 6.25 -20.58
C CYS A 235 16.88 5.81 -21.14
N ARG A 236 16.92 5.18 -22.31
CA ARG A 236 18.17 4.74 -22.97
C ARG A 236 19.10 5.91 -23.28
N GLU A 237 18.59 7.08 -23.63
CA GLU A 237 19.37 8.30 -23.87
C GLU A 237 20.17 8.78 -22.63
N THR A 238 19.80 8.33 -21.43
CA THR A 238 20.41 8.75 -20.15
C THR A 238 21.55 7.86 -19.67
N SER A 239 21.72 6.66 -20.24
CA SER A 239 22.68 5.62 -19.79
C SER A 239 22.48 5.11 -18.35
N VAL A 240 21.39 5.50 -17.68
CA VAL A 240 21.04 5.05 -16.33
C VAL A 240 20.23 3.76 -16.39
N GLU A 241 20.42 2.88 -15.40
CA GLU A 241 19.62 1.65 -15.28
C GLU A 241 18.14 2.01 -15.13
N PHE A 242 17.26 1.32 -15.86
CA PHE A 242 15.82 1.56 -15.77
C PHE A 242 15.03 0.25 -15.64
N LYS A 243 14.00 0.27 -14.81
CA LYS A 243 13.10 -0.86 -14.53
C LYS A 243 11.65 -0.48 -14.76
N ILE A 244 10.77 -1.46 -14.91
CA ILE A 244 9.33 -1.25 -15.09
C ILE A 244 8.52 -2.02 -14.04
N ILE A 245 7.40 -1.45 -13.63
CA ILE A 245 6.38 -2.16 -12.86
C ILE A 245 5.47 -2.92 -13.85
N PRO A 246 5.30 -4.26 -13.70
CA PRO A 246 4.41 -5.02 -14.56
C PRO A 246 2.96 -4.54 -14.48
N SER A 247 2.17 -4.81 -15.54
CA SER A 247 0.76 -4.47 -15.59
C SER A 247 -0.06 -5.33 -14.60
N ILE A 248 -1.29 -4.89 -14.29
CA ILE A 248 -2.18 -5.62 -13.34
C ILE A 248 -2.59 -6.99 -13.90
N ASP A 249 -2.65 -7.17 -15.22
CA ASP A 249 -3.03 -8.45 -15.84
C ASP A 249 -1.97 -9.54 -15.58
N ASP A 250 -0.68 -9.15 -15.44
CA ASP A 250 0.40 -10.04 -14.99
C ASP A 250 0.32 -10.35 -13.48
N LEU A 251 -0.54 -9.64 -12.75
CA LEU A 251 -0.51 -9.50 -11.29
C LEU A 251 -1.89 -9.70 -10.66
N LEU A 252 -2.67 -10.67 -11.17
CA LEU A 252 -4.03 -11.02 -10.75
C LEU A 252 -4.30 -11.18 -9.23
N ASN A 253 -3.35 -10.95 -8.33
CA ASN A 253 -3.61 -10.76 -6.89
C ASN A 253 -2.63 -9.85 -6.11
N LYS A 254 -1.79 -9.00 -6.73
CA LYS A 254 -0.77 -8.24 -5.95
C LYS A 254 -0.65 -6.76 -6.32
N ARG A 255 -0.81 -5.94 -5.27
CA ARG A 255 -0.47 -4.51 -5.19
C ARG A 255 0.93 -4.25 -5.77
N ALA A 256 1.13 -3.12 -6.46
CA ALA A 256 2.44 -2.74 -7.01
C ALA A 256 3.49 -2.79 -5.90
N THR A 257 4.44 -3.72 -5.98
CA THR A 257 5.42 -3.96 -4.92
C THR A 257 6.84 -3.80 -5.43
N ILE A 258 7.73 -3.21 -4.62
CA ILE A 258 9.15 -3.02 -4.97
C ILE A 258 9.85 -4.32 -5.39
N GLY A 259 9.49 -5.45 -4.78
CA GLY A 259 10.03 -6.78 -5.14
C GLY A 259 9.63 -7.30 -6.52
N GLN A 260 8.84 -6.55 -7.29
CA GLN A 260 8.35 -6.93 -8.63
C GLN A 260 8.92 -6.05 -9.75
N LEU A 261 9.88 -5.17 -9.42
CA LEU A 261 10.60 -4.40 -10.43
C LEU A 261 11.44 -5.35 -11.29
N ARG A 262 11.20 -5.33 -12.60
CA ARG A 262 11.93 -6.14 -13.59
C ARG A 262 12.48 -5.27 -14.72
N ASP A 263 13.40 -5.85 -15.47
CA ASP A 263 13.86 -5.25 -16.72
C ASP A 263 12.70 -5.17 -17.72
N VAL A 264 12.79 -4.19 -18.61
CA VAL A 264 11.79 -3.98 -19.68
C VAL A 264 11.89 -5.11 -20.68
N ALA A 265 10.78 -5.84 -20.86
CA ALA A 265 10.68 -6.97 -21.76
C ALA A 265 10.09 -6.54 -23.12
N ILE A 266 10.18 -7.41 -24.13
CA ILE A 266 9.71 -7.08 -25.50
C ILE A 266 8.19 -6.89 -25.49
N GLU A 267 7.49 -7.65 -24.67
CA GLU A 267 6.04 -7.66 -24.48
C GLU A 267 5.53 -6.29 -24.01
N ASP A 268 6.29 -5.60 -23.15
CA ASP A 268 5.96 -4.25 -22.66
C ASP A 268 5.98 -3.20 -23.80
N LEU A 269 6.80 -3.44 -24.83
CA LEU A 269 6.93 -2.58 -26.01
C LEU A 269 5.92 -2.89 -27.11
N LEU A 270 5.33 -4.09 -27.06
CA LEU A 270 4.26 -4.51 -27.97
C LEU A 270 2.92 -3.93 -27.53
N GLY A 271 2.69 -3.80 -26.22
CA GLY A 271 1.55 -3.11 -25.61
C GLY A 271 0.20 -3.57 -26.18
N ARG A 272 -0.41 -4.59 -25.59
CA ARG A 272 -1.79 -4.92 -25.93
C ARG A 272 -2.70 -3.81 -25.41
N ASP A 273 -3.45 -3.16 -26.31
CA ASP A 273 -4.54 -2.27 -25.90
C ASP A 273 -5.55 -3.11 -25.09
N PRO A 274 -5.84 -2.75 -23.84
CA PRO A 274 -6.82 -3.49 -23.06
C PRO A 274 -8.19 -3.33 -23.71
N ILE A 275 -8.78 -4.46 -24.09
CA ILE A 275 -10.15 -4.49 -24.63
C ILE A 275 -11.08 -4.06 -23.50
N GLN A 276 -11.80 -2.95 -23.68
CA GLN A 276 -12.87 -2.55 -22.77
C GLN A 276 -14.04 -3.53 -22.97
N LEU A 277 -14.10 -4.56 -22.14
CA LEU A 277 -15.20 -5.51 -22.13
C LEU A 277 -16.43 -4.84 -21.50
N ASN A 278 -17.55 -4.83 -22.21
CA ASN A 278 -18.83 -4.37 -21.69
C ASN A 278 -19.43 -5.43 -20.76
N LEU A 279 -18.99 -5.41 -19.49
CA LEU A 279 -19.36 -6.43 -18.49
C LEU A 279 -20.87 -6.53 -18.26
N GLU A 280 -21.60 -5.42 -18.38
CA GLU A 280 -23.07 -5.40 -18.19
C GLU A 280 -23.80 -6.14 -19.32
N GLU A 281 -23.30 -6.02 -20.55
CA GLU A 281 -23.84 -6.74 -21.69
C GLU A 281 -23.58 -8.25 -21.58
N ILE A 282 -22.37 -8.64 -21.19
CA ILE A 282 -22.01 -10.05 -20.94
C ILE A 282 -22.88 -10.65 -19.84
N LYS A 283 -23.08 -9.90 -18.73
CA LYS A 283 -23.92 -10.35 -17.63
C LYS A 283 -25.36 -10.57 -18.08
N ARG A 284 -25.95 -9.63 -18.83
CA ARG A 284 -27.30 -9.74 -19.36
C ARG A 284 -27.45 -10.94 -20.31
N ASP A 285 -26.41 -11.23 -21.09
CA ASP A 285 -26.39 -12.33 -22.04
C ASP A 285 -26.37 -13.72 -21.38
N LEU A 286 -25.70 -13.85 -20.24
CA LEU A 286 -25.49 -15.14 -19.56
C LEU A 286 -26.48 -15.41 -18.42
N ALA A 287 -27.06 -14.36 -17.82
CA ALA A 287 -27.99 -14.50 -16.71
C ALA A 287 -29.21 -15.36 -17.09
N GLY A 288 -29.54 -16.33 -16.24
CA GLY A 288 -30.69 -17.22 -16.42
C GLY A 288 -30.57 -18.23 -17.58
N LYS A 289 -29.40 -18.38 -18.21
CA LYS A 289 -29.16 -19.37 -19.27
C LYS A 289 -28.45 -20.62 -18.76
N SER A 290 -28.67 -21.76 -19.41
CA SER A 290 -27.88 -22.98 -19.22
C SER A 290 -26.59 -22.87 -20.03
N ILE A 291 -25.43 -23.01 -19.38
CA ILE A 291 -24.12 -22.80 -20.00
C ILE A 291 -23.30 -24.09 -19.91
N LEU A 292 -22.70 -24.52 -21.02
CA LEU A 292 -21.74 -25.63 -21.06
C LEU A 292 -20.32 -25.10 -21.28
N VAL A 293 -19.38 -25.53 -20.44
CA VAL A 293 -17.95 -25.29 -20.63
C VAL A 293 -17.25 -26.63 -20.88
N THR A 294 -16.69 -26.82 -22.09
CA THR A 294 -15.81 -27.98 -22.35
C THR A 294 -14.39 -27.67 -21.90
N GLY A 295 -13.65 -28.69 -21.44
CA GLY A 295 -12.36 -28.47 -20.81
C GLY A 295 -12.49 -27.69 -19.51
N GLY A 296 -13.63 -27.87 -18.81
CA GLY A 296 -14.08 -27.02 -17.71
C GLY A 296 -13.15 -26.98 -16.50
N ALA A 297 -12.19 -27.90 -16.40
CA ALA A 297 -11.16 -27.87 -15.36
C ALA A 297 -9.74 -27.57 -15.88
N GLY A 298 -9.61 -27.24 -17.16
CA GLY A 298 -8.38 -26.69 -17.71
C GLY A 298 -8.10 -25.29 -17.17
N SER A 299 -6.90 -24.76 -17.42
CA SER A 299 -6.51 -23.42 -16.95
C SER A 299 -7.48 -22.32 -17.40
N ILE A 300 -7.97 -22.40 -18.65
CA ILE A 300 -8.92 -21.44 -19.21
C ILE A 300 -10.35 -21.79 -18.80
N GLY A 301 -10.74 -23.07 -18.94
CA GLY A 301 -12.10 -23.50 -18.64
C GLY A 301 -12.51 -23.27 -17.18
N SER A 302 -11.60 -23.49 -16.23
CA SER A 302 -11.87 -23.22 -14.80
C SER A 302 -12.04 -21.73 -14.50
N GLU A 303 -11.31 -20.87 -15.22
CA GLU A 303 -11.47 -19.42 -15.08
C GLU A 303 -12.77 -18.93 -15.71
N LEU A 304 -13.13 -19.46 -16.89
CA LEU A 304 -14.45 -19.22 -17.47
C LEU A 304 -15.56 -19.68 -16.54
N ALA A 305 -15.43 -20.86 -15.92
CA ALA A 305 -16.42 -21.36 -14.97
C ALA A 305 -16.63 -20.39 -13.80
N ARG A 306 -15.54 -19.87 -13.22
CA ARG A 306 -15.59 -18.84 -12.15
C ARG A 306 -16.32 -17.57 -12.61
N GLN A 307 -15.95 -17.03 -13.76
CA GLN A 307 -16.52 -15.78 -14.26
C GLN A 307 -17.98 -15.95 -14.65
N ILE A 308 -18.32 -17.01 -15.39
CA ILE A 308 -19.68 -17.31 -15.83
C ILE A 308 -20.60 -17.48 -14.63
N ALA A 309 -20.18 -18.21 -13.58
CA ALA A 309 -20.98 -18.37 -12.37
C ALA A 309 -21.34 -17.03 -11.70
N SER A 310 -20.42 -16.05 -11.71
CA SER A 310 -20.66 -14.72 -11.14
C SER A 310 -21.74 -13.89 -11.88
N TYR A 311 -22.12 -14.29 -13.09
CA TYR A 311 -23.17 -13.62 -13.88
C TYR A 311 -24.57 -14.21 -13.66
N GLY A 312 -24.72 -15.20 -12.79
CA GLY A 312 -26.02 -15.78 -12.41
C GLY A 312 -26.70 -16.58 -13.53
N PRO A 313 -26.02 -17.54 -14.19
CA PRO A 313 -26.66 -18.45 -15.13
C PRO A 313 -27.70 -19.34 -14.41
N ALA A 314 -28.63 -19.93 -15.15
CA ALA A 314 -29.58 -20.91 -14.59
C ALA A 314 -28.87 -22.22 -14.22
N GLY A 315 -27.80 -22.57 -14.94
CA GLY A 315 -26.97 -23.73 -14.65
C GLY A 315 -25.64 -23.67 -15.39
N LEU A 316 -24.61 -24.26 -14.79
CA LEU A 316 -23.26 -24.30 -15.33
C LEU A 316 -22.76 -25.75 -15.39
N VAL A 317 -22.68 -26.29 -16.61
CA VAL A 317 -22.21 -27.65 -16.86
C VAL A 317 -20.72 -27.61 -17.22
N LEU A 318 -19.91 -28.39 -16.51
CA LEU A 318 -18.47 -28.50 -16.74
C LEU A 318 -18.15 -29.87 -17.32
N LEU A 319 -17.81 -29.94 -18.62
CA LEU A 319 -17.39 -31.17 -19.28
C LEU A 319 -15.87 -31.27 -19.29
N GLU A 320 -15.31 -32.31 -18.68
CA GLU A 320 -13.87 -32.51 -18.59
C GLU A 320 -13.51 -34.00 -18.50
N ARG A 321 -12.35 -34.39 -19.03
CA ARG A 321 -11.83 -35.75 -18.96
C ARG A 321 -11.10 -36.02 -17.65
N ALA A 322 -10.36 -35.02 -17.15
CA ALA A 322 -9.63 -35.09 -15.90
C ALA A 322 -10.56 -35.01 -14.67
N GLU A 323 -10.95 -36.17 -14.15
CA GLU A 323 -11.87 -36.31 -13.00
C GLU A 323 -11.43 -35.49 -11.76
N ASN A 324 -10.19 -35.66 -11.28
CA ASN A 324 -9.68 -34.90 -10.13
C ASN A 324 -9.79 -33.38 -10.31
N ALA A 325 -9.36 -32.87 -11.47
CA ALA A 325 -9.39 -31.43 -11.73
C ALA A 325 -10.84 -30.91 -11.77
N LEU A 326 -11.74 -31.69 -12.39
CA LEU A 326 -13.16 -31.38 -12.47
C LEU A 326 -13.80 -31.34 -11.07
N TYR A 327 -13.51 -32.31 -10.22
CA TYR A 327 -14.02 -32.35 -8.84
C TYR A 327 -13.66 -31.09 -8.06
N PHE A 328 -12.37 -30.70 -8.06
CA PHE A 328 -11.94 -29.50 -7.33
C PHE A 328 -12.51 -28.21 -7.93
N THR A 329 -12.56 -28.12 -9.26
CA THR A 329 -13.13 -26.93 -9.93
C THR A 329 -14.62 -26.79 -9.61
N GLN A 330 -15.38 -27.89 -9.69
CA GLN A 330 -16.80 -27.87 -9.35
C GLN A 330 -17.03 -27.47 -7.89
N LEU A 331 -16.27 -28.05 -6.96
CA LEU A 331 -16.39 -27.73 -5.53
C LEU A 331 -16.06 -26.26 -5.25
N GLU A 332 -15.01 -25.73 -5.89
CA GLU A 332 -14.59 -24.33 -5.78
C GLU A 332 -15.69 -23.38 -6.25
N VAL A 333 -16.19 -23.58 -7.47
CA VAL A 333 -17.20 -22.70 -8.09
C VAL A 333 -18.53 -22.80 -7.35
N ALA A 334 -19.00 -24.01 -7.02
CA ALA A 334 -20.25 -24.20 -6.28
C ALA A 334 -20.20 -23.60 -4.86
N LYS A 335 -19.04 -23.63 -4.20
CA LYS A 335 -18.87 -23.01 -2.89
C LYS A 335 -18.88 -21.48 -2.97
N ALA A 336 -18.32 -20.91 -4.03
CA ALA A 336 -18.29 -19.47 -4.25
C ALA A 336 -19.65 -18.90 -4.70
N HIS A 337 -20.43 -19.71 -5.42
CA HIS A 337 -21.73 -19.34 -6.00
C HIS A 337 -22.82 -20.38 -5.66
N PRO A 338 -23.31 -20.44 -4.40
CA PRO A 338 -24.29 -21.44 -3.97
C PRO A 338 -25.64 -21.36 -4.70
N GLU A 339 -25.94 -20.22 -5.31
CA GLU A 339 -27.16 -19.96 -6.09
C GLU A 339 -27.12 -20.55 -7.50
N VAL A 340 -25.94 -20.93 -8.00
CA VAL A 340 -25.76 -21.50 -9.34
C VAL A 340 -25.61 -23.02 -9.22
N GLU A 341 -26.43 -23.76 -9.96
CA GLU A 341 -26.25 -25.21 -10.07
C GLU A 341 -25.02 -25.51 -10.95
N VAL A 342 -23.92 -25.97 -10.33
CA VAL A 342 -22.69 -26.35 -11.03
C VAL A 342 -22.62 -27.87 -11.16
N VAL A 343 -22.73 -28.36 -12.39
CA VAL A 343 -22.84 -29.80 -12.69
C VAL A 343 -21.54 -30.32 -13.31
N PRO A 344 -20.83 -31.26 -12.67
CA PRO A 344 -19.64 -31.87 -13.25
C PRO A 344 -20.01 -33.03 -14.18
N CYS A 345 -19.50 -33.02 -15.40
CA CYS A 345 -19.66 -34.08 -16.38
C CYS A 345 -18.29 -34.64 -16.77
N ILE A 346 -17.99 -35.87 -16.34
CA ILE A 346 -16.81 -36.57 -16.82
C ILE A 346 -17.07 -37.05 -18.25
N GLY A 347 -16.17 -36.71 -19.17
CA GLY A 347 -16.29 -37.11 -20.57
C GLY A 347 -15.22 -36.52 -21.47
N SER A 348 -15.05 -37.12 -22.64
CA SER A 348 -14.19 -36.58 -23.70
C SER A 348 -15.05 -35.98 -24.79
N ILE A 349 -14.64 -34.82 -25.31
CA ILE A 349 -15.23 -34.22 -26.52
C ILE A 349 -15.06 -35.11 -27.77
N THR A 350 -14.20 -36.13 -27.69
CA THR A 350 -14.04 -37.13 -28.74
C THR A 350 -15.03 -38.29 -28.63
N ASN A 351 -15.87 -38.35 -27.60
CA ASN A 351 -16.90 -39.38 -27.46
C ASN A 351 -18.27 -38.80 -27.89
N PRO A 352 -18.82 -39.19 -29.06
CA PRO A 352 -20.06 -38.62 -29.59
C PRO A 352 -21.27 -38.97 -28.72
N ASP A 353 -21.39 -40.21 -28.25
CA ASP A 353 -22.53 -40.64 -27.43
C ASP A 353 -22.57 -39.85 -26.12
N ARG A 354 -21.40 -39.63 -25.51
CA ARG A 354 -21.33 -38.84 -24.27
C ARG A 354 -21.66 -37.38 -24.49
N LEU A 355 -21.26 -36.79 -25.62
CA LEU A 355 -21.64 -35.43 -25.97
C LEU A 355 -23.15 -35.36 -26.17
N GLU A 356 -23.73 -36.28 -26.92
CA GLU A 356 -25.17 -36.35 -27.15
C GLU A 356 -25.94 -36.41 -25.83
N ASP A 357 -25.57 -37.30 -24.90
CA ASP A 357 -26.18 -37.40 -23.57
C ASP A 357 -26.16 -36.07 -22.81
N VAL A 358 -25.01 -35.38 -22.81
CA VAL A 358 -24.84 -34.10 -22.11
C VAL A 358 -25.70 -33.00 -22.74
N PHE A 359 -25.70 -32.90 -24.07
CA PHE A 359 -26.49 -31.88 -24.78
C PHE A 359 -27.99 -32.13 -24.66
N GLN A 360 -28.44 -33.39 -24.71
CA GLN A 360 -29.84 -33.76 -24.53
C GLN A 360 -30.33 -33.49 -23.11
N THR A 361 -29.51 -33.81 -22.10
CA THR A 361 -29.86 -33.69 -20.67
C THR A 361 -29.91 -32.24 -20.23
N TYR A 362 -28.87 -31.46 -20.54
CA TYR A 362 -28.70 -30.11 -19.96
C TYR A 362 -29.10 -28.97 -20.89
N ARG A 363 -29.36 -29.27 -22.18
CA ARG A 363 -29.87 -28.31 -23.18
C ARG A 363 -29.19 -26.93 -23.08
N PRO A 364 -27.86 -26.86 -23.25
CA PRO A 364 -27.15 -25.60 -23.06
C PRO A 364 -27.62 -24.56 -24.07
N ASN A 365 -27.89 -23.34 -23.61
CA ASN A 365 -28.11 -22.20 -24.49
C ASN A 365 -26.78 -21.78 -25.12
N TYR A 366 -25.71 -21.75 -24.33
CA TYR A 366 -24.38 -21.27 -24.74
C TYR A 366 -23.34 -22.35 -24.48
N VAL A 367 -22.38 -22.47 -25.39
CA VAL A 367 -21.25 -23.39 -25.27
C VAL A 367 -19.94 -22.59 -25.34
N PHE A 368 -19.13 -22.70 -24.30
CA PHE A 368 -17.75 -22.22 -24.28
C PHE A 368 -16.81 -23.41 -24.45
N HIS A 369 -16.17 -23.51 -25.61
CA HIS A 369 -15.30 -24.63 -25.93
C HIS A 369 -13.84 -24.32 -25.58
N ALA A 370 -13.37 -24.84 -24.44
CA ALA A 370 -11.99 -24.69 -23.96
C ALA A 370 -11.17 -26.00 -23.98
N ALA A 371 -11.79 -27.12 -24.37
CA ALA A 371 -11.11 -28.41 -24.44
C ALA A 371 -10.12 -28.46 -25.62
N ALA A 372 -8.82 -28.38 -25.31
CA ALA A 372 -7.75 -28.49 -26.29
C ALA A 372 -6.45 -29.02 -25.66
N TYR A 373 -5.63 -29.68 -26.47
CA TYR A 373 -4.22 -29.85 -26.17
C TYR A 373 -3.44 -28.65 -26.68
N LYS A 374 -2.55 -28.09 -25.85
CA LYS A 374 -1.87 -26.81 -26.13
C LYS A 374 -0.33 -26.85 -26.12
N HIS A 375 0.30 -27.92 -25.63
CA HIS A 375 1.76 -27.95 -25.45
C HIS A 375 2.48 -28.40 -26.73
N VAL A 376 2.95 -27.45 -27.55
CA VAL A 376 3.52 -27.70 -28.88
C VAL A 376 4.55 -28.84 -28.92
N PRO A 377 5.62 -28.87 -28.09
CA PRO A 377 6.62 -29.95 -28.17
C PRO A 377 6.05 -31.35 -27.91
N MET A 378 5.01 -31.43 -27.08
CA MET A 378 4.32 -32.69 -26.78
C MET A 378 3.42 -33.11 -27.95
N LEU A 379 2.78 -32.16 -28.62
CA LEU A 379 1.89 -32.44 -29.74
C LEU A 379 2.62 -32.79 -31.02
N GLU A 380 3.81 -32.24 -31.24
CA GLU A 380 4.70 -32.67 -32.33
C GLU A 380 5.05 -34.16 -32.23
N SER A 381 5.15 -34.68 -31.00
CA SER A 381 5.37 -36.11 -30.75
C SER A 381 4.08 -36.95 -30.74
N ASN A 382 2.90 -36.31 -30.68
CA ASN A 382 1.60 -36.96 -30.51
C ASN A 382 0.54 -36.37 -31.48
N VAL A 383 0.91 -36.25 -32.75
CA VAL A 383 0.12 -35.55 -33.77
C VAL A 383 -1.30 -36.12 -33.91
N THR A 384 -1.44 -37.45 -33.87
CA THR A 384 -2.75 -38.12 -33.98
C THR A 384 -3.71 -37.70 -32.86
N GLU A 385 -3.22 -37.62 -31.62
CA GLU A 385 -4.01 -37.17 -30.47
C GLU A 385 -4.36 -35.69 -30.57
N ALA A 386 -3.43 -34.87 -31.07
CA ALA A 386 -3.67 -33.46 -31.31
C ALA A 386 -4.80 -33.24 -32.33
N ILE A 387 -4.78 -33.96 -33.46
CA ILE A 387 -5.81 -33.88 -34.49
C ILE A 387 -7.15 -34.42 -33.97
N TRP A 388 -7.14 -35.59 -33.30
CA TRP A 388 -8.37 -36.17 -32.77
C TRP A 388 -9.08 -35.26 -31.78
N ASN A 389 -8.34 -34.64 -30.86
CA ASN A 389 -8.94 -33.77 -29.86
C ASN A 389 -9.27 -32.39 -30.42
N ASN A 390 -8.30 -31.70 -31.02
CA ASN A 390 -8.46 -30.28 -31.37
C ASN A 390 -9.25 -30.06 -32.66
N VAL A 391 -9.23 -31.02 -33.60
CA VAL A 391 -9.97 -30.90 -34.87
C VAL A 391 -11.30 -31.66 -34.76
N PHE A 392 -11.24 -32.99 -34.64
CA PHE A 392 -12.46 -33.81 -34.67
C PHE A 392 -13.28 -33.67 -33.38
N GLY A 393 -12.66 -33.52 -32.23
CA GLY A 393 -13.36 -33.22 -30.98
C GLY A 393 -14.11 -31.88 -31.07
N THR A 394 -13.44 -30.82 -31.54
CA THR A 394 -14.08 -29.51 -31.76
C THR A 394 -15.22 -29.59 -32.77
N LEU A 395 -15.02 -30.28 -33.89
CA LEU A 395 -16.08 -30.52 -34.89
C LEU A 395 -17.31 -31.16 -34.25
N ARG A 396 -17.14 -32.22 -33.45
CA ARG A 396 -18.25 -32.91 -32.79
C ARG A 396 -19.01 -32.02 -31.82
N VAL A 397 -18.32 -31.22 -31.01
CA VAL A 397 -19.01 -30.29 -30.10
C VAL A 397 -19.79 -29.24 -30.90
N ALA A 398 -19.24 -28.74 -32.01
CA ALA A 398 -19.92 -27.80 -32.88
C ALA A 398 -21.15 -28.43 -33.57
N GLU A 399 -21.05 -29.67 -34.03
CA GLU A 399 -22.17 -30.44 -34.61
C GLU A 399 -23.27 -30.69 -33.58
N CYS A 400 -22.93 -31.13 -32.36
CA CYS A 400 -23.89 -31.31 -31.27
C CYS A 400 -24.57 -29.98 -30.90
N ALA A 401 -23.81 -28.89 -30.84
CA ALA A 401 -24.33 -27.56 -30.56
C ALA A 401 -25.32 -27.10 -31.63
N ALA A 402 -25.00 -27.30 -32.91
CA ALA A 402 -25.90 -26.99 -34.02
C ALA A 402 -27.17 -27.87 -33.98
N ALA A 403 -27.03 -29.17 -33.76
CA ALA A 403 -28.15 -30.11 -33.69
C ALA A 403 -29.13 -29.82 -32.53
N HIS A 404 -28.62 -29.27 -31.42
CA HIS A 404 -29.42 -28.94 -30.23
C HIS A 404 -29.88 -27.49 -30.17
N GLY A 405 -29.58 -26.68 -31.18
CA GLY A 405 -30.04 -25.29 -31.25
C GLY A 405 -29.37 -24.37 -30.22
N VAL A 406 -28.09 -24.59 -29.92
CA VAL A 406 -27.29 -23.66 -29.09
C VAL A 406 -27.29 -22.27 -29.73
N GLU A 407 -27.63 -21.26 -28.95
CA GLU A 407 -27.72 -19.86 -29.39
C GLU A 407 -26.35 -19.26 -29.71
N LYS A 408 -25.33 -19.59 -28.91
CA LYS A 408 -23.99 -19.04 -29.05
C LYS A 408 -22.93 -20.10 -28.75
N PHE A 409 -22.06 -20.34 -29.74
CA PHE A 409 -20.89 -21.20 -29.61
C PHE A 409 -19.63 -20.33 -29.61
N VAL A 410 -18.89 -20.34 -28.50
CA VAL A 410 -17.64 -19.59 -28.34
C VAL A 410 -16.47 -20.56 -28.37
N LEU A 411 -15.71 -20.53 -29.46
CA LEU A 411 -14.47 -21.28 -29.60
C LEU A 411 -13.31 -20.47 -29.05
N ILE A 412 -12.60 -21.00 -28.06
CA ILE A 412 -11.37 -20.37 -27.58
C ILE A 412 -10.26 -20.72 -28.56
N SER A 413 -9.91 -19.74 -29.40
CA SER A 413 -8.82 -19.88 -30.35
C SER A 413 -7.47 -19.94 -29.63
N THR A 414 -6.53 -20.70 -30.20
CA THR A 414 -5.14 -20.78 -29.74
C THR A 414 -4.33 -19.60 -30.28
N ASP A 415 -3.26 -19.23 -29.58
CA ASP A 415 -2.23 -18.30 -30.07
C ASP A 415 -1.47 -18.86 -31.29
#